data_AF-A0A624IUS9-F1
#
_entry.id   AF-A0A624IUS9-F1
#
_cell.length_a   1.000
_cell.length_b   1.000
_cell.length_c   1.000
_cell.angle_alpha   90.00
_cell.angle_beta   90.00
_cell.angle_gamma   90.00
#
_symmetry.space_group_name_H-M   'P 1'
#
loop_
_entity.id
_entity.type
_entity.pdbx_description
1 polymer ?
#
loop_
_entity_poly.entity_id
_entity_poly.type
_entity_poly.pdbx_seq_one_letter_code
_entity_poly.pdbx_strand_id
1 'polypeptide(L)' 'MTILIIFAITFTVLFGGRFLVRMNTLKLHSEYYRKADERGCAERYDSLVRLYKSSDPRILEMAYLEAISCTKAA' A
#
# COMPACT_ATOMS: atom_id res chain seq x y z
N MET A 1 -1.39 1.20 -39.87
CA MET A 1 -0.39 1.57 -38.83
C MET A 1 -0.97 2.42 -37.70
N THR A 2 -1.81 3.42 -37.99
CA THR A 2 -2.36 4.38 -37.00
C THR A 2 -3.17 3.73 -35.86
N ILE A 3 -3.95 2.68 -36.16
CA ILE A 3 -4.77 1.96 -35.16
C ILE A 3 -3.88 1.25 -34.12
N LEU A 4 -2.74 0.70 -34.53
CA LEU A 4 -1.82 0.01 -33.62
C LEU A 4 -1.18 0.97 -32.61
N ILE A 5 -0.87 2.20 -33.04
CA ILE A 5 -0.31 3.24 -32.16
C ILE A 5 -1.35 3.68 -31.11
N ILE A 6 -2.61 3.87 -31.52
CA ILE A 6 -3.70 4.25 -30.61
C ILE A 6 -3.95 3.14 -29.58
N PHE A 7 -3.89 1.87 -30.00
CA PHE A 7 -4.03 0.72 -29.10
C PHE A 7 -2.87 0.64 -28.09
N ALA A 8 -1.64 0.88 -28.54
CA ALA A 8 -0.48 0.90 -27.66
C ALA A 8 -0.59 2.02 -26.61
N ILE A 9 -0.98 3.24 -27.02
CA ILE A 9 -1.11 4.38 -26.08
C ILE A 9 -2.22 4.12 -25.05
N THR A 10 -3.38 3.64 -25.49
CA THR A 10 -4.49 3.31 -24.56
C THR A 10 -4.11 2.19 -23.61
N PHE A 11 -3.38 1.17 -24.07
CA PHE A 11 -2.85 0.12 -23.21
C PHE A 11 -1.89 0.68 -22.15
N THR A 12 -0.94 1.53 -22.54
CA THR A 12 0.02 2.13 -21.59
C THR A 12 -0.68 3.02 -20.56
N VAL A 13 -1.71 3.78 -20.96
CA VAL A 13 -2.47 4.64 -20.03
C VAL A 13 -3.30 3.79 -19.04
N LEU A 14 -3.96 2.74 -19.52
CA LEU A 14 -4.79 1.88 -18.68
C LEU A 14 -3.96 1.03 -17.70
N PHE A 15 -2.83 0.49 -18.15
CA PHE A 15 -1.99 -0.41 -17.35
C PHE A 15 -0.91 0.33 -16.56
N GLY A 16 -0.35 1.41 -17.10
CA GLY A 16 0.72 2.18 -16.48
C GLY A 16 0.29 2.82 -15.16
N GLY A 17 -0.92 3.39 -15.10
CA GLY A 17 -1.46 3.98 -13.87
C GLY A 17 -1.62 2.95 -12.75
N ARG A 18 -2.16 1.77 -13.05
CA ARG A 18 -2.33 0.68 -12.07
C ARG A 18 -0.99 0.12 -11.59
N PHE A 19 0.00 0.05 -12.48
CA PHE A 19 1.34 -0.42 -12.13
C PHE A 19 2.05 0.55 -11.17
N LEU A 20 1.98 1.85 -11.45
CA LEU A 20 2.54 2.89 -10.58
C LEU A 20 1.90 2.89 -9.19
N VAL A 21 0.58 2.78 -9.10
CA VAL A 21 -0.15 2.70 -7.83
C VAL A 21 0.28 1.47 -7.03
N ARG A 22 0.45 0.32 -7.68
CA ARG A 22 0.88 -0.91 -7.02
C ARG A 22 2.31 -0.85 -6.50
N MET A 23 3.24 -0.27 -7.26
CA MET A 23 4.62 -0.03 -6.81
C MET A 23 4.66 0.90 -5.61
N ASN A 24 3.91 2.01 -5.65
CA ASN A 24 3.93 3.01 -4.58
C ASN A 24 3.33 2.46 -3.28
N THR A 25 2.22 1.73 -3.38
CA THR A 25 1.57 1.09 -2.22
C THR A 25 2.45 0.01 -1.59
N LEU A 26 3.17 -0.78 -2.40
CA LEU A 26 4.13 -1.77 -1.90
C LEU A 26 5.29 -1.10 -1.14
N LYS A 27 5.83 -0.02 -1.67
CA LYS A 27 6.91 0.75 -1.02
C LYS A 27 6.43 1.34 0.30
N LEU A 28 5.25 1.96 0.30
CA LEU A 28 4.63 2.52 1.50
C LEU A 28 4.38 1.44 2.57
N HIS A 29 3.92 0.26 2.16
CA HIS A 29 3.75 -0.89 3.06
C HIS A 29 5.05 -1.30 3.73
N SER A 30 6.13 -1.45 2.96
CA SER A 30 7.43 -1.82 3.51
C SER A 30 7.95 -0.79 4.51
N GLU A 31 7.66 0.50 4.28
CA GLU A 31 8.10 1.57 5.16
C GLU A 31 7.34 1.58 6.48
N TYR A 32 6.01 1.44 6.45
CA TYR A 32 5.19 1.34 7.66
C TYR A 32 5.46 0.05 8.43
N TYR A 33 5.68 -1.06 7.73
CA TYR A 33 6.07 -2.32 8.35
C TYR A 33 7.39 -2.15 9.11
N ARG A 34 8.42 -1.57 8.49
CA ARG A 34 9.70 -1.28 9.16
C ARG A 34 9.52 -0.38 10.39
N LYS A 35 8.72 0.69 10.28
CA LYS A 35 8.45 1.61 11.40
C LYS A 35 7.66 0.95 12.54
N ALA A 36 6.79 -0.02 12.22
CA ALA A 36 6.05 -0.80 13.20
C ALA A 36 6.97 -1.84 13.87
N ASP A 37 7.85 -2.47 13.11
CA ASP A 37 8.87 -3.42 13.60
C ASP A 37 9.87 -2.76 14.56
N GLU A 38 10.35 -1.55 14.23
CA GLU A 38 11.19 -0.73 15.11
C GLU A 38 10.52 -0.41 16.47
N ARG A 39 9.19 -0.52 16.55
CA ARG A 39 8.41 -0.30 17.77
C ARG A 39 7.90 -1.60 18.42
N GLY A 40 8.19 -2.76 17.83
CA GLY A 40 7.67 -4.05 18.27
C GLY A 40 6.18 -4.27 17.97
N CYS A 41 5.59 -3.49 17.06
CA CYS A 41 4.17 -3.54 16.71
C CYS A 41 3.90 -4.21 15.35
N ALA A 42 4.92 -4.83 14.73
CA ALA A 42 4.83 -5.37 13.36
C ALA A 42 3.69 -6.39 13.20
N GLU A 43 3.51 -7.29 14.16
CA GLU A 43 2.48 -8.33 14.13
C GLU A 43 1.06 -7.73 14.14
N ARG A 44 0.85 -6.67 14.94
CA ARG A 44 -0.43 -5.98 15.02
C ARG A 44 -0.73 -5.18 13.76
N TYR A 45 0.28 -4.50 13.22
CA TYR A 45 0.17 -3.83 11.93
C TYR A 45 -0.21 -4.81 10.82
N ASP A 46 0.45 -5.96 10.75
CA ASP A 46 0.18 -6.97 9.73
C ASP A 46 -1.24 -7.57 9.87
N SER A 47 -1.70 -7.81 11.10
CA SER A 47 -3.09 -8.23 11.36
C SER A 47 -4.12 -7.21 10.85
N LEU A 48 -3.90 -5.92 11.11
CA LEU A 48 -4.77 -4.84 10.63
C LEU A 48 -4.76 -4.72 9.11
N VAL A 49 -3.58 -4.80 8.47
CA VAL A 49 -3.47 -4.75 7.01
C VAL A 49 -4.21 -5.93 6.36
N ARG A 50 -4.09 -7.13 6.93
CA ARG A 50 -4.85 -8.32 6.49
C ARG A 50 -6.36 -8.12 6.68
N LEU A 51 -6.78 -7.52 7.79
CA LEU A 51 -8.19 -7.27 8.11
C LEU A 51 -8.83 -6.31 7.10
N TYR A 52 -8.15 -5.21 6.78
CA TYR A 52 -8.71 -4.22 5.87
C TYR A 52 -8.75 -4.67 4.41
N LYS A 53 -7.95 -5.70 4.04
CA LYS A 53 -7.93 -6.34 2.72
C LYS A 53 -7.90 -5.33 1.55
N SER A 54 -7.27 -4.18 1.77
CA SER A 54 -7.15 -3.11 0.79
C SER A 54 -5.71 -2.71 0.62
N SER A 55 -5.30 -2.51 -0.62
CA SER A 55 -4.01 -1.93 -0.98
C SER A 55 -4.05 -0.40 -0.98
N ASP A 56 -5.13 0.21 -0.50
CA ASP A 56 -5.23 1.66 -0.45
C ASP A 56 -4.21 2.27 0.52
N PRO A 57 -3.47 3.30 0.09
CA PRO A 57 -2.43 3.91 0.91
C PRO A 57 -2.99 4.54 2.20
N ARG A 58 -4.22 5.09 2.15
CA ARG A 58 -4.89 5.66 3.33
C ARG A 58 -5.23 4.61 4.38
N ILE A 59 -5.64 3.42 3.92
CA ILE A 59 -5.99 2.31 4.81
C ILE A 59 -4.73 1.77 5.48
N LEU A 60 -3.62 1.70 4.72
CA LEU A 60 -2.31 1.35 5.28
C LEU A 60 -1.84 2.32 6.35
N GLU A 61 -2.03 3.62 6.13
CA GLU A 61 -1.69 4.66 7.09
C GLU A 61 -2.56 4.56 8.35
N MET A 62 -3.86 4.35 8.22
CA MET A 62 -4.75 4.10 9.36
C MET A 62 -4.36 2.84 10.14
N ALA A 63 -4.06 1.73 9.45
CA ALA A 63 -3.60 0.50 10.07
C ALA A 63 -2.32 0.70 10.87
N TYR A 64 -1.38 1.50 10.33
CA TYR A 64 -0.18 1.87 11.06
C TYR A 64 -0.51 2.69 12.30
N LEU A 65 -1.28 3.77 12.18
CA LEU A 65 -1.68 4.64 13.29
C LEU A 65 -2.41 3.86 14.41
N GLU A 66 -3.25 2.90 14.04
CA GLU A 66 -3.96 2.06 14.99
C GLU A 66 -3.04 1.02 15.66
N ALA A 67 -2.06 0.47 14.93
CA ALA A 67 -1.06 -0.40 15.51
C ALA A 67 -0.20 0.31 16.58
N ILE A 68 0.22 1.55 16.33
CA ILE A 68 1.01 2.35 17.29
C ILE A 68 0.16 2.95 18.42
N SER A 69 -1.10 3.30 18.20
CA SER A 69 -1.96 3.84 19.27
C SER A 69 -2.20 2.81 20.36
N CYS A 70 -2.42 1.54 19.99
CA CYS A 70 -2.60 0.47 20.96
C CYS A 70 -1.35 0.15 21.78
N THR A 71 -0.14 0.34 21.24
CA THR A 71 1.09 0.15 22.03
C THR A 71 1.40 1.27 23.00
N LYS A 72 0.81 2.45 22.83
CA LYS A 72 0.94 3.56 23.79
C LYS A 72 -0.07 3.44 24.96
N ALA A 73 -1.11 2.65 24.78
CA ALA A 73 -2.16 2.42 25.77
C ALA A 73 -1.89 1.21 26.68
N ALA A 74 -0.82 0.46 26.43
CA ALA A 74 -0.41 -0.72 27.19
C ALA A 74 0.80 -0.42 28.09
#